data_AF-A0A6F9CD20-F1
#
_entry.id   AF-A0A6F9CD20-F1
#
_cell.length_a   1.000
_cell.length_b   1.000
_cell.length_c   1.000
_cell.angle_alpha   90.00
_cell.angle_beta   90.00
_cell.angle_gamma   90.00
#
_symmetry.space_group_name_H-M   'P 1'
#
loop_
_entity.id
_entity.type
_entity.pdbx_description
1 polymer ?
#
loop_
_entity_poly.entity_id
_entity_poly.type
_entity_poly.pdbx_seq_one_letter_code
_entity_poly.pdbx_strand_id
1 'polypeptide(L)'
;MELFTVTQLGSPSHIIIQTGTNDLRVQQERLATSLRGTLQEAFSAEICVALIIKPDNFWQKQKTNFGSAKFTFELTDDFEGSLEYNHEEWMDLRVALEEFMGSAVHLLSRLEDLQELLAKKEFPVDVEGSRRLIDEHTQLKKKVMKAPVEELDREGQRLLQCIRSSDGFSGRNCISGSADFQSVVPKIASLLDKLHSTRQHLHQMWHVRKLKLDQCFQLRLFEQDAEKMFDWISHNKEVFLQSHTEIGVSYQHAVDLQTQHNHFAMNSMNAYVNINRIMSVASRLSEAGHYASQQIKQISAQLDQEWKSFAAALDERSTILAMSAVFHQKSEQRPLSPGNSESLTATANYSKAVHCILDVVHEVLHHQRRLESIWQHRKVRLHQRLQLCVFQQD
;
A
#
# COMPACT_ATOMS: atom_id res chain seq x y z
N MET A 1 -20.63 58.40 -39.71
CA MET A 1 -21.55 57.26 -39.48
C MET A 1 -20.72 56.16 -38.86
N GLU A 2 -21.11 55.70 -37.67
CA GLU A 2 -20.53 54.47 -37.10
C GLU A 2 -20.77 53.32 -38.09
N LEU A 3 -19.69 52.67 -38.53
CA LEU A 3 -19.76 51.59 -39.51
C LEU A 3 -20.36 50.32 -38.90
N PHE A 4 -20.11 50.10 -37.60
CA PHE A 4 -20.64 49.00 -36.81
C PHE A 4 -20.97 49.49 -35.42
N THR A 5 -22.05 48.97 -34.84
CA THR A 5 -22.41 49.19 -33.43
C THR A 5 -22.52 47.81 -32.78
N VAL A 6 -21.93 47.65 -31.59
CA VAL A 6 -22.04 46.40 -30.83
C VAL A 6 -23.02 46.60 -29.69
N THR A 7 -24.06 45.78 -29.64
CA THR A 7 -25.11 45.85 -28.62
C THR A 7 -25.30 44.49 -27.96
N GLN A 8 -25.62 44.50 -26.68
CA GLN A 8 -25.95 43.30 -25.92
C GLN A 8 -27.36 42.83 -26.28
N LEU A 9 -27.56 41.52 -26.44
CA LEU A 9 -28.83 40.92 -26.85
C LEU A 9 -29.37 40.02 -25.74
N GLY A 10 -30.25 40.56 -24.89
CA GLY A 10 -30.96 39.80 -23.86
C GLY A 10 -30.06 39.29 -22.73
N SER A 11 -29.12 38.39 -23.02
CA SER A 11 -28.11 37.88 -22.10
C SER A 11 -26.78 38.67 -22.21
N PRO A 12 -26.05 38.90 -21.10
CA PRO A 12 -24.70 39.48 -21.11
C PRO A 12 -23.71 38.74 -22.00
N SER A 13 -23.94 37.45 -22.24
CA SER A 13 -23.06 36.59 -23.03
C SER A 13 -23.37 36.59 -24.53
N HIS A 14 -24.37 37.34 -24.96
CA HIS A 14 -24.85 37.40 -26.32
C HIS A 14 -24.71 38.82 -26.85
N ILE A 15 -23.94 38.99 -27.93
CA ILE A 15 -23.73 40.30 -28.55
C ILE A 15 -24.16 40.31 -30.02
N ILE A 16 -24.67 41.44 -30.47
CA ILE A 16 -24.95 41.74 -31.87
C ILE A 16 -23.95 42.79 -32.35
N ILE A 17 -23.37 42.54 -33.52
CA ILE A 17 -22.62 43.52 -34.31
C ILE A 17 -23.56 43.99 -35.42
N GLN A 18 -24.18 45.14 -35.22
CA GLN A 18 -25.09 45.75 -36.17
C GLN A 18 -24.31 46.57 -37.20
N THR A 19 -24.59 46.37 -38.49
CA THR A 19 -23.93 47.12 -39.56
C THR A 19 -24.72 48.39 -39.89
N GLY A 20 -24.03 49.52 -40.11
CA GLY A 20 -24.69 50.80 -40.38
C GLY A 20 -25.42 50.88 -41.73
N THR A 21 -25.19 49.93 -42.63
CA THR A 21 -25.82 49.85 -43.97
C THR A 21 -26.17 48.41 -44.34
N ASN A 22 -27.11 48.23 -45.28
CA ASN A 22 -27.44 46.91 -45.84
C ASN A 22 -26.46 46.44 -46.92
N ASP A 23 -25.98 47.40 -47.71
CA ASP A 23 -25.01 47.16 -48.77
C ASP A 23 -23.61 47.41 -48.23
N LEU A 24 -23.05 46.35 -47.64
CA LEU A 24 -21.66 46.34 -47.24
C LEU A 24 -20.80 46.05 -48.46
N ARG A 25 -19.77 46.87 -48.68
CA ARG A 25 -18.69 46.50 -49.60
C ARG A 25 -18.00 45.25 -49.06
N VAL A 26 -17.45 44.42 -49.93
CA VAL A 26 -16.74 43.16 -49.56
C VAL A 26 -15.74 43.35 -48.41
N GLN A 27 -15.03 44.48 -48.38
CA GLN A 27 -14.10 44.81 -47.30
C GLN A 27 -14.79 45.01 -45.93
N GLN A 28 -16.00 45.58 -45.90
CA GLN A 28 -16.77 45.79 -44.67
C GLN A 28 -17.35 44.47 -44.12
N GLU A 29 -17.77 43.54 -44.99
CA GLU A 29 -18.20 42.20 -44.55
C GLU A 29 -17.05 41.39 -43.92
N ARG A 30 -15.85 41.49 -44.50
CA ARG A 30 -14.63 40.88 -43.93
C ARG A 30 -14.29 41.48 -42.57
N LEU A 31 -14.40 42.80 -42.42
CA LEU A 31 -14.16 43.48 -41.14
C LEU A 31 -15.15 43.05 -40.06
N ALA A 32 -16.45 42.97 -40.37
CA ALA A 32 -17.46 42.50 -39.42
C ALA A 32 -17.23 41.04 -38.99
N THR A 33 -16.88 40.17 -39.95
CA THR A 33 -16.58 38.76 -39.68
C THR A 33 -15.32 38.60 -38.83
N SER A 34 -14.28 39.39 -39.11
CA SER A 34 -13.07 39.42 -38.30
C SER A 34 -13.36 39.91 -36.89
N LEU A 35 -14.13 40.99 -36.73
CA LEU A 35 -14.51 41.54 -35.45
C LEU A 35 -15.28 40.52 -34.60
N ARG A 36 -16.24 39.81 -35.19
CA ARG A 36 -16.97 38.72 -34.53
C ARG A 36 -16.02 37.64 -34.01
N GLY A 37 -15.10 37.17 -34.86
CA GLY A 37 -14.12 36.16 -34.49
C GLY A 37 -13.23 36.62 -33.33
N THR A 38 -12.68 37.85 -33.42
CA THR A 38 -11.82 38.41 -32.38
C THR A 38 -12.56 38.58 -31.05
N LEU A 39 -13.82 39.02 -31.06
CA LEU A 39 -14.60 39.19 -29.83
C LEU A 39 -14.93 37.83 -29.18
N GLN A 40 -15.29 36.81 -29.96
CA GLN A 40 -15.56 35.46 -29.42
C GLN A 40 -14.29 34.76 -28.91
N GLU A 41 -13.14 35.03 -29.53
CA GLU A 41 -11.87 34.46 -29.09
C GLU A 41 -11.32 35.15 -27.85
N ALA A 42 -11.27 36.49 -27.86
CA ALA A 42 -10.72 37.30 -26.77
C ALA A 42 -11.56 37.25 -25.49
N PHE A 43 -12.88 37.07 -25.63
CA PHE A 43 -13.84 37.04 -24.52
C PHE A 43 -14.60 35.72 -24.49
N SER A 44 -13.93 34.59 -24.77
CA SER A 44 -14.59 33.27 -24.84
C SER A 44 -15.25 32.81 -23.54
N ALA A 45 -14.89 33.41 -22.40
CA ALA A 45 -15.52 33.18 -21.10
C ALA A 45 -16.77 34.04 -20.86
N GLU A 46 -16.83 35.25 -21.46
CA GLU A 46 -17.96 36.17 -21.30
C GLU A 46 -18.95 36.12 -22.47
N ILE A 47 -18.50 35.89 -23.72
CA ILE A 47 -19.29 35.97 -24.94
C ILE A 47 -19.45 34.57 -25.57
N CYS A 48 -20.62 33.96 -25.37
CA CYS A 48 -20.96 32.66 -25.95
C CYS A 48 -21.38 32.79 -27.42
N VAL A 49 -22.11 33.85 -27.78
CA VAL A 49 -22.67 34.02 -29.13
C VAL A 49 -22.49 35.46 -29.60
N ALA A 50 -21.90 35.63 -30.77
CA ALA A 50 -21.83 36.93 -31.46
C ALA A 50 -22.47 36.82 -32.85
N LEU A 51 -23.44 37.67 -33.15
CA LEU A 51 -24.16 37.67 -34.43
C LEU A 51 -23.87 38.95 -35.21
N ILE A 52 -23.76 38.85 -36.54
CA ILE A 52 -23.66 40.03 -37.42
C ILE A 52 -25.03 40.26 -38.04
N ILE A 53 -25.58 41.46 -37.85
CA ILE A 53 -26.93 41.78 -38.31
C ILE A 53 -26.90 42.96 -39.28
N LYS A 54 -27.48 42.74 -40.48
CA LYS A 54 -27.75 43.78 -41.48
C LYS A 54 -29.15 44.37 -41.22
N PRO A 55 -29.30 45.71 -41.11
CA PRO A 55 -30.49 46.34 -40.56
C PRO A 55 -31.80 45.93 -41.26
N ASP A 56 -31.92 46.03 -42.58
CA ASP A 56 -33.19 45.73 -43.27
C ASP A 56 -33.36 44.26 -43.63
N ASN A 57 -32.27 43.56 -43.95
CA ASN A 57 -32.35 42.14 -44.31
C ASN A 57 -32.70 41.24 -43.11
N PHE A 58 -32.35 41.64 -41.89
CA PHE A 58 -32.78 40.95 -40.68
C PHE A 58 -34.25 41.24 -40.37
N TRP A 59 -34.65 42.52 -40.28
CA TRP A 59 -36.04 42.86 -39.95
C TRP A 59 -37.04 42.43 -41.03
N GLN A 60 -36.67 42.40 -42.32
CA GLN A 60 -37.55 41.92 -43.39
C GLN A 60 -37.65 40.38 -43.45
N LYS A 61 -36.55 39.63 -43.28
CA LYS A 61 -36.61 38.16 -43.17
C LYS A 61 -37.26 37.71 -41.86
N GLN A 62 -37.13 38.50 -40.79
CA GLN A 62 -37.80 38.19 -39.53
C GLN A 62 -39.27 38.63 -39.54
N LYS A 63 -39.68 39.69 -40.26
CA LYS A 63 -41.11 40.07 -40.39
C LYS A 63 -41.99 38.94 -40.94
N THR A 64 -41.47 38.13 -41.85
CA THR A 64 -42.16 36.93 -42.37
C THR A 64 -42.09 35.73 -41.40
N ASN A 65 -41.09 35.68 -40.51
CA ASN A 65 -40.98 34.66 -39.45
C ASN A 65 -41.67 35.05 -38.13
N PHE A 66 -41.94 36.33 -37.87
CA PHE A 66 -42.69 36.81 -36.69
C PHE A 66 -44.15 36.36 -36.71
N GLY A 67 -44.71 36.09 -37.90
CA GLY A 67 -46.01 35.43 -38.06
C GLY A 67 -45.97 33.91 -37.86
N SER A 68 -44.79 33.31 -37.75
CA SER A 68 -44.58 31.86 -37.62
C SER A 68 -43.55 31.55 -36.53
N ALA A 69 -43.90 31.85 -35.28
CA ALA A 69 -43.45 31.21 -34.04
C ALA A 69 -42.15 30.38 -34.07
N LYS A 70 -40.99 30.97 -34.42
CA LYS A 70 -39.70 30.27 -34.30
C LYS A 70 -38.59 31.02 -33.57
N PHE A 71 -38.77 32.30 -33.22
CA PHE A 71 -37.88 33.01 -32.30
C PHE A 71 -38.70 33.97 -31.44
N THR A 72 -38.92 33.60 -30.18
CA THR A 72 -39.45 34.49 -29.15
C THR A 72 -38.26 35.25 -28.58
N PHE A 73 -38.09 36.51 -28.97
CA PHE A 73 -37.18 37.42 -28.28
C PHE A 73 -37.89 37.97 -27.07
N GLU A 74 -37.43 37.59 -25.89
CA GLU A 74 -37.93 38.14 -24.64
C GLU A 74 -37.08 39.35 -24.28
N LEU A 75 -37.67 40.53 -24.36
CA LEU A 75 -37.03 41.80 -24.04
C LEU A 75 -37.39 42.21 -22.60
N THR A 76 -36.53 42.97 -21.94
CA THR A 76 -36.85 43.58 -20.64
C THR A 76 -37.81 44.77 -20.82
N ASP A 77 -38.43 45.22 -19.73
CA ASP A 77 -39.44 46.31 -19.73
C ASP A 77 -38.90 47.60 -20.40
N ASP A 78 -37.62 47.91 -20.20
CA ASP A 78 -36.91 49.04 -20.82
C ASP A 78 -36.91 49.02 -22.37
N PHE A 79 -37.23 47.86 -22.97
CA PHE A 79 -37.29 47.64 -24.42
C PHE A 79 -38.68 47.13 -24.87
N GLU A 80 -39.74 47.47 -24.15
CA GLU A 80 -41.13 47.09 -24.43
C GLU A 80 -41.38 45.56 -24.39
N GLY A 81 -40.60 44.81 -23.60
CA GLY A 81 -40.80 43.38 -23.40
C GLY A 81 -41.26 43.00 -21.99
N SER A 82 -41.60 41.72 -21.81
CA SER A 82 -42.15 41.18 -20.56
C SER A 82 -41.17 40.27 -19.79
N LEU A 83 -39.88 40.31 -20.11
CA LEU A 83 -38.86 39.52 -19.43
C LEU A 83 -38.59 40.12 -18.04
N GLU A 84 -38.96 39.39 -16.99
CA GLU A 84 -38.55 39.69 -15.60
C GLU A 84 -37.04 39.36 -15.45
N TYR A 85 -36.17 40.32 -15.75
CA TYR A 85 -34.72 40.21 -15.59
C TYR A 85 -34.24 40.97 -14.35
N ASN A 86 -33.62 40.24 -13.42
CA ASN A 86 -32.95 40.78 -12.24
C ASN A 86 -31.43 40.57 -12.37
N HIS A 87 -30.71 41.66 -12.67
CA HIS A 87 -29.27 41.60 -12.88
C HIS A 87 -28.51 41.17 -11.62
N GLU A 88 -28.96 41.56 -10.43
CA GLU A 88 -28.30 41.20 -9.16
C GLU A 88 -28.38 39.70 -8.91
N GLU A 89 -29.57 39.10 -9.04
CA GLU A 89 -29.75 37.65 -8.91
C GLU A 89 -28.95 36.85 -9.95
N TRP A 90 -28.89 37.35 -11.19
CA TRP A 90 -28.09 36.73 -12.24
C TRP A 90 -26.60 36.75 -11.88
N MET A 91 -26.09 37.90 -11.43
CA MET A 91 -24.70 38.08 -11.02
C MET A 91 -24.35 37.18 -9.83
N ASP A 92 -25.18 37.18 -8.79
CA ASP A 92 -24.97 36.37 -7.59
C ASP A 92 -24.92 34.86 -7.91
N LEU A 93 -25.84 34.38 -8.75
CA LEU A 93 -25.84 32.98 -9.19
C LEU A 93 -24.60 32.67 -10.04
N ARG A 94 -24.21 33.57 -10.94
CA ARG A 94 -23.02 33.40 -11.78
C ARG A 94 -21.75 33.32 -10.95
N VAL A 95 -21.58 34.21 -9.97
CA VAL A 95 -20.43 34.21 -9.05
C VAL A 95 -20.40 32.93 -8.23
N ALA A 96 -21.52 32.52 -7.63
CA ALA A 96 -21.59 31.29 -6.85
C ALA A 96 -21.24 30.04 -7.69
N LEU A 97 -21.66 30.01 -8.96
CA LEU A 97 -21.29 28.95 -9.90
C LEU A 97 -19.78 28.90 -10.17
N GLU A 98 -19.13 30.05 -10.37
CA GLU A 98 -17.69 30.11 -10.62
C GLU A 98 -16.87 29.70 -9.40
N GLU A 99 -17.25 30.19 -8.22
CA GLU A 99 -16.63 29.81 -6.95
C GLU A 99 -16.76 28.32 -6.71
N PHE A 100 -17.96 27.75 -6.93
CA PHE A 100 -18.19 26.31 -6.84
C PHE A 100 -17.32 25.53 -7.82
N MET A 101 -17.34 25.90 -9.11
CA MET A 101 -16.58 25.19 -10.14
C MET A 101 -15.07 25.23 -9.85
N GLY A 102 -14.54 26.40 -9.50
CA GLY A 102 -13.14 26.57 -9.12
C GLY A 102 -12.76 25.72 -7.92
N SER A 103 -13.59 25.75 -6.87
CA SER A 103 -13.38 24.95 -5.65
C SER A 103 -13.45 23.45 -5.91
N ALA A 104 -14.41 23.00 -6.72
CA ALA A 104 -14.59 21.60 -7.09
C ALA A 104 -13.40 21.06 -7.90
N VAL A 105 -12.95 21.81 -8.90
CA VAL A 105 -11.77 21.42 -9.72
C VAL A 105 -10.51 21.38 -8.88
N HIS A 106 -10.28 22.39 -8.04
CA HIS A 106 -9.13 22.43 -7.15
C HIS A 106 -9.15 21.28 -6.13
N LEU A 107 -10.29 20.99 -5.53
CA LEU A 107 -10.40 19.85 -4.60
C LEU A 107 -10.18 18.52 -5.33
N LEU A 108 -10.72 18.36 -6.53
CA LEU A 108 -10.53 17.15 -7.32
C LEU A 108 -9.05 16.90 -7.60
N SER A 109 -8.31 17.92 -8.04
CA SER A 109 -6.85 17.84 -8.23
C SER A 109 -6.12 17.41 -6.96
N ARG A 110 -6.48 17.96 -5.79
CA ARG A 110 -5.89 17.55 -4.50
C ARG A 110 -6.21 16.10 -4.13
N LEU A 111 -7.39 15.60 -4.48
CA LEU A 111 -7.75 14.20 -4.26
C LEU A 111 -6.97 13.26 -5.20
N GLU A 112 -6.74 13.68 -6.44
CA GLU A 112 -5.90 12.96 -7.41
C GLU A 112 -4.43 12.90 -6.95
N ASP A 113 -3.87 13.97 -6.38
CA ASP A 113 -2.52 13.96 -5.78
C ASP A 113 -2.43 12.94 -4.62
N LEU A 114 -3.46 12.87 -3.77
CA LEU A 114 -3.53 11.88 -2.69
C LEU A 114 -3.64 10.45 -3.24
N GLN A 115 -4.29 10.28 -4.39
CA GLN A 115 -4.40 8.99 -5.07
C GLN A 115 -3.02 8.51 -5.53
N GLU A 116 -2.22 9.39 -6.11
CA GLU A 116 -0.85 9.08 -6.53
C GLU A 116 0.03 8.69 -5.34
N LEU A 117 -0.07 9.42 -4.22
CA LEU A 117 0.63 9.07 -2.98
C LEU A 117 0.22 7.69 -2.46
N LEU A 118 -1.07 7.35 -2.49
CA LEU A 118 -1.56 6.03 -2.07
C LEU A 118 -1.19 4.92 -3.07
N ALA A 119 -0.93 5.24 -4.34
CA ALA A 119 -0.54 4.28 -5.37
C ALA A 119 0.93 3.83 -5.26
N LYS A 120 1.79 4.59 -4.58
CA LYS A 120 3.22 4.26 -4.40
C LYS A 120 3.40 2.88 -3.76
N LYS A 121 4.06 1.95 -4.46
CA LYS A 121 4.33 0.59 -3.98
C LYS A 121 5.66 0.58 -3.23
N GLU A 122 5.59 0.65 -1.91
CA GLU A 122 6.75 0.58 -1.04
C GLU A 122 6.68 -0.68 -0.17
N PHE A 123 7.80 -1.40 -0.09
CA PHE A 123 7.93 -2.59 0.74
C PHE A 123 8.98 -2.30 1.82
N PRO A 124 8.58 -2.18 3.09
CA PRO A 124 9.52 -1.92 4.16
C PRO A 124 10.48 -3.11 4.33
N VAL A 125 11.77 -2.82 4.49
CA VAL A 125 12.83 -3.81 4.67
C VAL A 125 12.92 -4.31 6.12
N ASP A 126 12.48 -3.49 7.08
CA ASP A 126 12.54 -3.76 8.52
C ASP A 126 11.24 -3.32 9.26
N VAL A 127 11.20 -3.58 10.56
CA VAL A 127 10.07 -3.26 11.45
C VAL A 127 9.86 -1.74 11.57
N GLU A 128 10.94 -0.95 11.58
CA GLU A 128 10.88 0.50 11.78
C GLU A 128 10.37 1.21 10.53
N GLY A 129 10.85 0.83 9.35
CA GLY A 129 10.32 1.25 8.06
C GLY A 129 8.84 0.91 7.92
N SER A 130 8.43 -0.28 8.36
CA SER A 130 7.01 -0.67 8.37
C SER A 130 6.17 0.26 9.27
N ARG A 131 6.67 0.59 10.47
CA ARG A 131 6.00 1.50 11.41
C ARG A 131 5.85 2.90 10.83
N ARG A 132 6.92 3.46 10.26
CA ARG A 132 6.89 4.77 9.58
C ARG A 132 5.84 4.82 8.49
N LEU A 133 5.78 3.80 7.62
CA LEU A 133 4.77 3.75 6.55
C LEU A 133 3.34 3.65 7.08
N ILE A 134 3.10 2.95 8.18
CA ILE A 134 1.79 2.89 8.85
C ILE A 134 1.40 4.25 9.44
N ASP A 135 2.35 4.98 10.01
CA ASP A 135 2.13 6.32 10.56
C ASP A 135 1.84 7.34 9.45
N GLU A 136 2.63 7.35 8.38
CA GLU A 136 2.42 8.17 7.19
C GLU A 136 1.06 7.89 6.54
N HIS A 137 0.74 6.61 6.38
CA HIS A 137 -0.58 6.18 5.95
C HIS A 137 -1.60 6.84 6.89
N THR A 138 -1.54 6.63 8.20
CA THR A 138 -2.53 7.16 9.16
C THR A 138 -2.72 8.67 9.05
N GLN A 139 -1.66 9.42 8.75
CA GLN A 139 -1.73 10.85 8.48
C GLN A 139 -2.45 11.17 7.16
N LEU A 140 -2.20 10.43 6.08
CA LEU A 140 -2.91 10.59 4.81
C LEU A 140 -4.41 10.37 4.96
N LYS A 141 -4.86 9.37 5.75
CA LYS A 141 -6.29 9.19 6.04
C LYS A 141 -6.93 10.42 6.67
N LYS A 142 -6.23 11.07 7.61
CA LYS A 142 -6.73 12.30 8.24
C LYS A 142 -6.88 13.43 7.22
N LYS A 143 -6.02 13.50 6.21
CA LYS A 143 -6.14 14.49 5.11
C LYS A 143 -7.35 14.19 4.23
N VAL A 144 -7.54 12.94 3.83
CA VAL A 144 -8.70 12.50 3.02
C VAL A 144 -10.03 12.76 3.78
N MET A 145 -10.12 12.40 5.06
CA MET A 145 -11.34 12.58 5.85
C MET A 145 -11.68 14.05 6.16
N LYS A 146 -10.72 14.97 6.04
CA LYS A 146 -10.92 16.41 6.24
C LYS A 146 -11.18 17.16 4.93
N ALA A 147 -11.15 16.48 3.79
CA ALA A 147 -11.44 17.10 2.50
C ALA A 147 -12.92 17.54 2.46
N PRO A 148 -13.23 18.79 2.07
CA PRO A 148 -14.57 19.36 2.19
C PRO A 148 -15.50 18.93 1.05
N VAL A 149 -15.62 17.62 0.80
CA VAL A 149 -16.43 17.07 -0.30
C VAL A 149 -17.92 17.24 0.00
N GLU A 150 -18.34 17.07 1.25
CA GLU A 150 -19.71 17.24 1.71
C GLU A 150 -20.17 18.69 1.70
N GLU A 151 -19.31 19.65 2.03
CA GLU A 151 -19.63 21.08 1.87
C GLU A 151 -19.91 21.41 0.41
N LEU A 152 -19.02 21.00 -0.50
CA LEU A 152 -19.17 21.24 -1.94
C LEU A 152 -20.36 20.50 -2.53
N ASP A 153 -20.68 19.29 -2.03
CA ASP A 153 -21.89 18.58 -2.44
C ASP A 153 -23.15 19.39 -2.11
N ARG A 154 -23.29 19.87 -0.87
CA ARG A 154 -24.44 20.70 -0.48
C ARG A 154 -24.54 21.97 -1.33
N GLU A 155 -23.42 22.61 -1.60
CA GLU A 155 -23.38 23.82 -2.42
C GLU A 155 -23.77 23.54 -3.88
N GLY A 156 -23.22 22.49 -4.49
CA GLY A 156 -23.59 22.07 -5.84
C GLY A 156 -25.05 21.66 -5.96
N GLN A 157 -25.59 20.93 -4.96
CA GLN A 157 -27.03 20.58 -4.92
C GLN A 157 -27.91 21.82 -4.78
N ARG A 158 -27.51 22.80 -3.96
CA ARG A 158 -28.22 24.08 -3.83
C ARG A 158 -28.25 24.83 -5.16
N LEU A 159 -27.12 24.94 -5.85
CA LEU A 159 -27.03 25.57 -7.18
C LEU A 159 -27.91 24.85 -8.21
N LEU A 160 -27.87 23.51 -8.24
CA LEU A 160 -28.75 22.72 -9.10
C LEU A 160 -30.22 22.94 -8.78
N GLN A 161 -30.59 23.03 -7.50
CA GLN A 161 -31.96 23.34 -7.08
C GLN A 161 -32.36 24.74 -7.52
N CYS A 162 -31.52 25.76 -7.32
CA CYS A 162 -31.77 27.11 -7.78
C CYS A 162 -32.08 27.14 -9.28
N ILE A 163 -31.22 26.53 -10.11
CA ILE A 163 -31.38 26.47 -11.57
C ILE A 163 -32.64 25.66 -11.99
N ARG A 164 -33.00 24.60 -11.25
CA ARG A 164 -34.16 23.73 -11.56
C ARG A 164 -35.49 24.26 -11.05
N SER A 165 -35.53 25.10 -10.02
CA SER A 165 -36.76 25.60 -9.39
C SER A 165 -37.54 26.61 -10.25
N SER A 166 -37.38 26.53 -11.58
CA SER A 166 -38.30 27.08 -12.56
C SER A 166 -39.58 26.24 -12.57
N ASP A 167 -40.36 26.34 -11.48
CA ASP A 167 -41.64 25.66 -11.38
C ASP A 167 -42.60 26.28 -12.39
N GLY A 168 -42.84 25.54 -13.48
CA GLY A 168 -43.76 25.85 -14.58
C GLY A 168 -45.24 25.96 -14.20
N PHE A 169 -45.57 26.34 -12.96
CA PHE A 169 -46.93 26.62 -12.50
C PHE A 169 -47.24 28.13 -12.44
N SER A 170 -46.24 29.02 -12.39
CA SER A 170 -46.49 30.46 -12.25
C SER A 170 -46.45 31.27 -13.56
N GLY A 171 -46.06 30.68 -14.69
CA GLY A 171 -45.93 31.41 -15.96
C GLY A 171 -44.92 32.57 -15.92
N ARG A 172 -44.13 32.71 -14.85
CA ARG A 172 -43.04 33.67 -14.72
C ARG A 172 -41.74 33.05 -15.18
N ASN A 173 -41.09 33.66 -16.16
CA ASN A 173 -39.73 33.31 -16.55
C ASN A 173 -38.76 33.79 -15.47
N CYS A 174 -38.45 32.92 -14.51
CA CYS A 174 -37.36 33.15 -13.59
C CYS A 174 -36.00 32.93 -14.27
N ILE A 175 -35.02 33.76 -13.92
CA ILE A 175 -33.66 33.83 -14.49
C ILE A 175 -32.91 32.48 -14.42
N SER A 176 -33.26 31.64 -13.44
CA SER A 176 -32.82 30.25 -13.29
C SER A 176 -33.08 29.34 -14.50
N GLY A 177 -34.08 29.66 -15.33
CA GLY A 177 -34.44 28.91 -16.52
C GLY A 177 -33.63 29.26 -17.77
N SER A 178 -32.72 30.25 -17.71
CA SER A 178 -32.02 30.71 -18.91
C SER A 178 -31.14 29.62 -19.53
N ALA A 179 -31.07 29.59 -20.87
CA ALA A 179 -30.32 28.60 -21.63
C ALA A 179 -28.84 28.52 -21.18
N ASP A 180 -28.28 29.66 -20.76
CA ASP A 180 -26.90 29.77 -20.27
C ASP A 180 -26.69 28.93 -19.00
N PHE A 181 -27.56 29.04 -17.99
CA PHE A 181 -27.44 28.26 -16.75
C PHE A 181 -27.83 26.79 -16.93
N GLN A 182 -28.83 26.51 -17.78
CA GLN A 182 -29.22 25.13 -18.10
C GLN A 182 -28.06 24.35 -18.75
N SER A 183 -27.21 25.01 -19.54
CA SER A 183 -26.02 24.39 -20.14
C SER A 183 -24.95 23.96 -19.11
N VAL A 184 -24.96 24.56 -17.90
CA VAL A 184 -23.98 24.31 -16.84
C VAL A 184 -24.42 23.21 -15.87
N VAL A 185 -25.73 22.93 -15.78
CA VAL A 185 -26.30 21.82 -15.00
C VAL A 185 -25.57 20.49 -15.19
N PRO A 186 -25.32 19.99 -16.42
CA PRO A 186 -24.58 18.74 -16.61
C PRO A 186 -23.12 18.82 -16.13
N LYS A 187 -22.49 20.00 -16.18
CA LYS A 187 -21.12 20.20 -15.69
C LYS A 187 -21.07 20.11 -14.16
N ILE A 188 -22.01 20.75 -13.46
CA ILE A 188 -22.12 20.68 -11.99
C ILE A 188 -22.34 19.23 -11.55
N ALA A 189 -23.31 18.55 -12.15
CA ALA A 189 -23.59 17.15 -11.85
C ALA A 189 -22.35 16.26 -12.08
N SER A 190 -21.66 16.45 -13.22
CA SER A 190 -20.43 15.70 -13.52
C SER A 190 -19.31 15.95 -12.51
N LEU A 191 -19.14 17.19 -12.03
CA LEU A 191 -18.13 17.51 -11.02
C LEU A 191 -18.45 16.86 -9.67
N LEU A 192 -19.72 16.90 -9.24
CA LEU A 192 -20.17 16.24 -8.02
C LEU A 192 -19.95 14.72 -8.09
N ASP A 193 -20.36 14.10 -9.20
CA ASP A 193 -20.15 12.66 -9.42
C ASP A 193 -18.66 12.29 -9.38
N LYS A 194 -17.80 13.09 -10.02
CA LYS A 194 -16.34 12.88 -9.98
C LYS A 194 -15.79 13.03 -8.57
N LEU A 195 -16.16 14.07 -7.82
CA LEU A 195 -15.70 14.26 -6.45
C LEU A 195 -16.07 13.07 -5.55
N HIS A 196 -17.32 12.60 -5.62
CA HIS A 196 -17.77 11.45 -4.85
C HIS A 196 -17.08 10.16 -5.29
N SER A 197 -16.98 9.90 -6.59
CA SER A 197 -16.32 8.72 -7.14
C SER A 197 -14.84 8.68 -6.75
N THR A 198 -14.10 9.78 -6.90
CA THR A 198 -12.68 9.88 -6.54
C THR A 198 -12.49 9.67 -5.03
N ARG A 199 -13.34 10.29 -4.19
CA ARG A 199 -13.31 10.07 -2.74
C ARG A 199 -13.59 8.61 -2.36
N GLN A 200 -14.60 7.99 -2.96
CA GLN A 200 -14.92 6.58 -2.72
C GLN A 200 -13.77 5.67 -3.15
N HIS A 201 -13.16 5.95 -4.31
CA HIS A 201 -12.00 5.21 -4.79
C HIS A 201 -10.80 5.33 -3.85
N LEU A 202 -10.50 6.54 -3.35
CA LEU A 202 -9.47 6.77 -2.33
C LEU A 202 -9.74 5.94 -1.07
N HIS A 203 -10.98 5.86 -0.59
CA HIS A 203 -11.33 5.00 0.54
C HIS A 203 -11.05 3.51 0.26
N GLN A 204 -11.37 3.02 -0.94
CA GLN A 204 -11.09 1.64 -1.32
C GLN A 204 -9.58 1.36 -1.38
N MET A 205 -8.83 2.19 -2.10
CA MET A 205 -7.36 2.09 -2.19
C MET A 205 -6.72 2.14 -0.80
N TRP A 206 -7.22 3.02 0.05
CA TRP A 206 -6.81 3.13 1.43
C TRP A 206 -6.97 1.81 2.19
N HIS A 207 -8.15 1.18 2.15
CA HIS A 207 -8.39 -0.10 2.84
C HIS A 207 -7.47 -1.21 2.35
N VAL A 208 -7.25 -1.30 1.04
CA VAL A 208 -6.34 -2.29 0.45
C VAL A 208 -4.90 -2.04 0.89
N ARG A 209 -4.43 -0.79 0.84
CA ARG A 209 -3.08 -0.41 1.29
C ARG A 209 -2.88 -0.67 2.78
N LYS A 210 -3.89 -0.39 3.62
CA LYS A 210 -3.84 -0.66 5.06
C LYS A 210 -3.58 -2.14 5.32
N LEU A 211 -4.40 -3.01 4.73
CA LEU A 211 -4.23 -4.46 4.87
C LEU A 211 -2.84 -4.90 4.44
N LYS A 212 -2.33 -4.37 3.32
CA LYS A 212 -1.00 -4.70 2.82
C LYS A 212 0.11 -4.24 3.78
N LEU A 213 0.02 -3.03 4.33
CA LEU A 213 0.99 -2.52 5.31
C LEU A 213 0.98 -3.32 6.62
N ASP A 214 -0.21 -3.66 7.12
CA ASP A 214 -0.37 -4.51 8.31
C ASP A 214 0.29 -5.88 8.09
N GLN A 215 0.10 -6.49 6.91
CA GLN A 215 0.76 -7.73 6.53
C GLN A 215 2.29 -7.57 6.40
N CYS A 216 2.79 -6.48 5.79
CA CYS A 216 4.23 -6.21 5.75
C CYS A 216 4.83 -6.11 7.16
N PHE A 217 4.17 -5.39 8.07
CA PHE A 217 4.63 -5.27 9.46
C PHE A 217 4.67 -6.62 10.18
N GLN A 218 3.64 -7.45 10.01
CA GLN A 218 3.58 -8.80 10.57
C GLN A 218 4.72 -9.68 10.05
N LEU A 219 5.02 -9.63 8.75
CA LEU A 219 6.14 -10.35 8.15
C LEU A 219 7.48 -9.92 8.79
N ARG A 220 7.70 -8.61 8.95
CA ARG A 220 8.97 -8.10 9.52
C ARG A 220 9.17 -8.49 10.98
N LEU A 221 8.10 -8.50 11.78
CA LEU A 221 8.16 -9.02 13.15
C LEU A 221 8.49 -10.52 13.18
N PHE A 222 7.82 -11.30 12.32
CA PHE A 222 8.07 -12.74 12.21
C PHE A 222 9.50 -13.04 11.79
N GLU A 223 10.02 -12.37 10.75
CA GLU A 223 11.39 -12.53 10.27
C GLU A 223 12.41 -12.17 11.36
N GLN A 224 12.20 -11.06 12.07
CA GLN A 224 13.08 -10.64 13.16
C GLN A 224 13.11 -11.67 14.32
N ASP A 225 11.96 -12.24 14.69
CA ASP A 225 11.89 -13.25 15.75
C ASP A 225 12.52 -14.58 15.30
N ALA A 226 12.34 -14.97 14.04
CA ALA A 226 12.98 -16.14 13.46
C ALA A 226 14.50 -15.99 13.36
N GLU A 227 14.99 -14.83 12.92
CA GLU A 227 16.42 -14.50 12.81
C GLU A 227 17.12 -14.64 14.16
N LYS A 228 16.54 -14.06 15.23
CA LYS A 228 17.07 -14.24 16.60
C LYS A 228 17.23 -15.71 16.98
N MET A 229 16.30 -16.57 16.57
CA MET A 229 16.37 -18.01 16.87
C MET A 229 17.37 -18.73 15.98
N PHE A 230 17.54 -18.36 14.72
CA PHE A 230 18.63 -18.87 13.89
C PHE A 230 20.00 -18.53 14.48
N ASP A 231 20.20 -17.27 14.88
CA ASP A 231 21.45 -16.83 15.51
C ASP A 231 21.72 -17.58 16.81
N TRP A 232 20.69 -17.71 17.65
CA TRP A 232 20.78 -18.46 18.90
C TRP A 232 21.16 -19.93 18.65
N ILE A 233 20.51 -20.61 17.70
CA ILE A 233 20.81 -22.01 17.35
C ILE A 233 22.22 -22.12 16.81
N SER A 234 22.63 -21.24 15.90
CA SER A 234 23.95 -21.26 15.29
C SER A 234 25.05 -21.11 16.34
N HIS A 235 24.91 -20.13 17.22
CA HIS A 235 25.86 -19.90 18.31
C HIS A 235 25.94 -21.10 19.26
N ASN A 236 24.80 -21.64 19.70
CA ASN A 236 24.80 -22.76 20.64
C ASN A 236 25.26 -24.08 20.02
N LYS A 237 25.03 -24.30 18.72
CA LYS A 237 25.65 -25.41 17.98
C LYS A 237 27.17 -25.31 18.01
N GLU A 238 27.72 -24.12 17.78
CA GLU A 238 29.17 -23.91 17.83
C GLU A 238 29.73 -24.18 19.24
N VAL A 239 29.11 -23.62 20.27
CA VAL A 239 29.50 -23.87 21.68
C VAL A 239 29.43 -25.36 22.00
N PHE A 240 28.37 -26.04 21.61
CA PHE A 240 28.19 -27.48 21.81
C PHE A 240 29.32 -28.29 21.16
N LEU A 241 29.65 -28.01 19.90
CA LEU A 241 30.71 -28.71 19.17
C LEU A 241 32.12 -28.44 19.75
N GLN A 242 32.35 -27.26 20.34
CA GLN A 242 33.63 -26.91 20.95
C GLN A 242 33.84 -27.52 22.33
N SER A 243 32.79 -27.61 23.14
CA SER A 243 32.90 -27.92 24.58
C SER A 243 32.21 -29.21 25.04
N HIS A 244 31.32 -29.80 24.23
CA HIS A 244 30.47 -30.93 24.62
C HIS A 244 30.70 -32.15 23.72
N THR A 245 31.95 -32.60 23.62
CA THR A 245 32.34 -33.72 22.74
C THR A 245 33.05 -34.88 23.44
N GLU A 246 33.49 -34.68 24.69
CA GLU A 246 34.09 -35.74 25.50
C GLU A 246 33.04 -36.69 26.06
N ILE A 247 33.45 -37.94 26.30
CA ILE A 247 32.59 -39.00 26.86
C ILE A 247 32.99 -39.48 28.25
N GLY A 248 34.13 -39.01 28.78
CA GLY A 248 34.63 -39.36 30.10
C GLY A 248 35.62 -40.53 30.11
N VAL A 249 36.65 -40.43 30.95
CA VAL A 249 37.72 -41.45 31.10
C VAL A 249 37.55 -42.34 32.34
N SER A 250 36.55 -42.06 33.17
CA SER A 250 36.20 -42.83 34.37
C SER A 250 34.71 -42.67 34.65
N TYR A 251 34.18 -43.47 35.57
CA TYR A 251 32.77 -43.38 35.96
C TYR A 251 32.40 -41.99 36.46
N GLN A 252 33.20 -41.44 37.39
CA GLN A 252 32.95 -40.12 37.95
C GLN A 252 32.99 -39.03 36.88
N HIS A 253 33.99 -39.06 35.98
CA HIS A 253 34.08 -38.07 34.92
C HIS A 253 32.87 -38.14 33.97
N ALA A 254 32.40 -39.35 33.60
CA ALA A 254 31.21 -39.50 32.77
C ALA A 254 29.95 -38.93 33.45
N VAL A 255 29.78 -39.11 34.76
CA VAL A 255 28.66 -38.54 35.54
C VAL A 255 28.75 -37.02 35.64
N ASP A 256 29.96 -36.46 35.81
CA ASP A 256 30.17 -35.01 35.83
C ASP A 256 29.80 -34.40 34.46
N LEU A 257 30.21 -35.05 33.36
CA LEU A 257 29.84 -34.65 31.99
C LEU A 257 28.33 -34.78 31.73
N GLN A 258 27.64 -35.78 32.28
CA GLN A 258 26.17 -35.88 32.20
C GLN A 258 25.50 -34.69 32.90
N THR A 259 25.99 -34.32 34.08
CA THR A 259 25.44 -33.19 34.84
C THR A 259 25.62 -31.88 34.08
N GLN A 260 26.81 -31.65 33.51
CA GLN A 260 27.08 -30.50 32.64
C GLN A 260 26.17 -30.49 31.40
N HIS A 261 26.01 -31.63 30.74
CA HIS A 261 25.14 -31.76 29.57
C HIS A 261 23.67 -31.49 29.90
N ASN A 262 23.16 -32.02 31.01
CA ASN A 262 21.79 -31.79 31.45
C ASN A 262 21.52 -30.30 31.68
N HIS A 263 22.45 -29.57 32.29
CA HIS A 263 22.33 -28.12 32.47
C HIS A 263 22.29 -27.38 31.12
N PHE A 264 23.15 -27.76 30.17
CA PHE A 264 23.14 -27.19 28.82
C PHE A 264 21.83 -27.47 28.05
N ALA A 265 21.32 -28.71 28.14
CA ALA A 265 20.06 -29.12 27.52
C ALA A 265 18.86 -28.38 28.14
N MET A 266 18.82 -28.23 29.46
CA MET A 266 17.78 -27.45 30.15
C MET A 266 17.78 -25.98 29.72
N ASN A 267 18.95 -25.36 29.57
CA ASN A 267 19.06 -23.98 29.08
C ASN A 267 18.50 -23.83 27.64
N SER A 268 18.56 -24.90 26.85
CA SER A 268 18.02 -24.93 25.49
C SER A 268 16.49 -25.04 25.44
N MET A 269 15.82 -25.37 26.55
CA MET A 269 14.36 -25.52 26.59
C MET A 269 13.61 -24.20 26.33
N ASN A 270 14.20 -23.06 26.72
CA ASN A 270 13.62 -21.76 26.41
C ASN A 270 13.56 -21.49 24.89
N ALA A 271 14.56 -21.96 24.14
CA ALA A 271 14.57 -21.87 22.69
C ALA A 271 13.45 -22.73 22.08
N TYR A 272 13.23 -23.95 22.58
CA TYR A 272 12.11 -24.80 22.16
C TYR A 272 10.76 -24.09 22.27
N VAL A 273 10.47 -23.51 23.44
CA VAL A 273 9.18 -22.81 23.67
C VAL A 273 9.04 -21.62 22.72
N ASN A 274 10.11 -20.84 22.52
CA ASN A 274 10.07 -19.69 21.63
C ASN A 274 9.87 -20.09 20.17
N ILE A 275 10.59 -21.11 19.69
CA ILE A 275 10.44 -21.62 18.32
C ILE A 275 9.01 -22.11 18.08
N ASN A 276 8.42 -22.87 19.00
CA ASN A 276 7.01 -23.29 18.86
C ASN A 276 6.04 -22.11 18.81
N ARG A 277 6.29 -21.04 19.57
CA ARG A 277 5.50 -19.81 19.49
C ARG A 277 5.62 -19.16 18.11
N ILE A 278 6.83 -19.09 17.55
CA ILE A 278 7.09 -18.57 16.19
C ILE A 278 6.37 -19.42 15.14
N MET A 279 6.42 -20.75 15.27
CA MET A 279 5.70 -21.68 14.38
C MET A 279 4.18 -21.47 14.44
N SER A 280 3.61 -21.22 15.63
CA SER A 280 2.19 -20.89 15.79
C SER A 280 1.82 -19.58 15.08
N VAL A 281 2.67 -18.55 15.18
CA VAL A 281 2.49 -17.30 14.44
C VAL A 281 2.50 -17.55 12.93
N ALA A 282 3.46 -18.34 12.43
CA ALA A 282 3.57 -18.66 11.02
C ALA A 282 2.35 -19.41 10.45
N SER A 283 1.81 -20.38 11.21
CA SER A 283 0.59 -21.10 10.83
C SER A 283 -0.58 -20.14 10.72
N ARG A 284 -0.80 -19.30 11.74
CA ARG A 284 -1.89 -18.32 11.76
C ARG A 284 -1.79 -17.31 10.61
N LEU A 285 -0.59 -16.79 10.33
CA LEU A 285 -0.39 -15.88 9.20
C LEU A 285 -0.70 -16.58 7.86
N SER A 286 -0.26 -17.82 7.71
CA SER A 286 -0.52 -18.60 6.49
C SER A 286 -2.01 -18.92 6.29
N GLU A 287 -2.69 -19.35 7.35
CA GLU A 287 -4.13 -19.65 7.35
C GLU A 287 -4.99 -18.41 7.08
N ALA A 288 -4.54 -17.24 7.54
CA ALA A 288 -5.18 -15.95 7.25
C ALA A 288 -5.01 -15.47 5.80
N GLY A 289 -4.36 -16.25 4.92
CA GLY A 289 -4.14 -15.88 3.52
C GLY A 289 -3.12 -14.75 3.35
N HIS A 290 -2.12 -14.67 4.23
CA HIS A 290 -1.08 -13.65 4.15
C HIS A 290 -0.35 -13.68 2.80
N TYR A 291 -0.10 -12.52 2.21
CA TYR A 291 0.47 -12.43 0.84
C TYR A 291 1.82 -13.16 0.70
N ALA A 292 2.61 -13.20 1.78
CA ALA A 292 3.91 -13.87 1.84
C ALA A 292 3.85 -15.28 2.45
N SER A 293 2.70 -15.95 2.43
CA SER A 293 2.53 -17.26 3.10
C SER A 293 3.57 -18.30 2.66
N GLN A 294 3.96 -18.33 1.38
CA GLN A 294 4.99 -19.25 0.90
C GLN A 294 6.35 -18.99 1.57
N GLN A 295 6.77 -17.73 1.66
CA GLN A 295 8.02 -17.34 2.32
C GLN A 295 7.99 -17.66 3.81
N ILE A 296 6.88 -17.34 4.50
CA ILE A 296 6.68 -17.64 5.91
C ILE A 296 6.83 -19.16 6.16
N LYS A 297 6.18 -19.99 5.34
CA LYS A 297 6.29 -21.46 5.42
C LYS A 297 7.72 -21.95 5.22
N GLN A 298 8.46 -21.37 4.27
CA GLN A 298 9.85 -21.73 4.02
C GLN A 298 10.75 -21.41 5.22
N ILE A 299 10.64 -20.19 5.76
CA ILE A 299 11.42 -19.76 6.94
C ILE A 299 11.09 -20.66 8.14
N SER A 300 9.80 -20.90 8.40
CA SER A 300 9.35 -21.78 9.48
C SER A 300 9.86 -23.21 9.36
N ALA A 301 9.76 -23.80 8.16
CA ALA A 301 10.26 -25.15 7.92
C ALA A 301 11.78 -25.24 8.14
N GLN A 302 12.53 -24.22 7.70
CA GLN A 302 13.97 -24.16 7.91
C GLN A 302 14.33 -24.04 9.39
N LEU A 303 13.62 -23.18 10.14
CA LEU A 303 13.86 -22.99 11.57
C LEU A 303 13.57 -24.28 12.36
N ASP A 304 12.44 -24.93 12.08
CA ASP A 304 12.07 -26.22 12.69
C ASP A 304 13.10 -27.32 12.38
N GLN A 305 13.59 -27.39 11.13
CA GLN A 305 14.60 -28.35 10.73
C GLN A 305 15.95 -28.12 11.44
N GLU A 306 16.41 -26.86 11.53
CA GLU A 306 17.65 -26.51 12.22
C GLU A 306 17.58 -26.82 13.72
N TRP A 307 16.43 -26.55 14.33
CA TRP A 307 16.15 -26.88 15.73
C TRP A 307 16.12 -28.39 15.97
N LYS A 308 15.35 -29.15 15.18
CA LYS A 308 15.27 -30.62 15.30
C LYS A 308 16.64 -31.28 15.14
N SER A 309 17.45 -30.79 14.21
CA SER A 309 18.83 -31.24 14.06
C SER A 309 19.67 -30.97 15.31
N PHE A 310 19.51 -29.81 15.94
CA PHE A 310 20.23 -29.52 17.19
C PHE A 310 19.76 -30.37 18.35
N ALA A 311 18.44 -30.48 18.54
CA ALA A 311 17.83 -31.28 19.60
C ALA A 311 18.23 -32.76 19.50
N ALA A 312 18.25 -33.32 18.29
CA ALA A 312 18.71 -34.70 18.07
C ALA A 312 20.18 -34.91 18.51
N ALA A 313 21.07 -33.93 18.27
CA ALA A 313 22.46 -34.00 18.73
C ALA A 313 22.58 -33.93 20.27
N LEU A 314 21.69 -33.19 20.94
CA LEU A 314 21.61 -33.19 22.40
C LEU A 314 21.19 -34.58 22.93
N ASP A 315 20.14 -35.15 22.36
CA ASP A 315 19.62 -36.47 22.75
C ASP A 315 20.63 -37.59 22.49
N GLU A 316 21.36 -37.52 21.37
CA GLU A 316 22.43 -38.46 21.05
C GLU A 316 23.57 -38.38 22.08
N ARG A 317 23.99 -37.17 22.45
CA ARG A 317 25.02 -37.00 23.50
C ARG A 317 24.54 -37.54 24.85
N SER A 318 23.29 -37.29 25.24
CA SER A 318 22.70 -37.88 26.45
C SER A 318 22.84 -39.40 26.44
N THR A 319 22.54 -40.04 25.31
CA THR A 319 22.66 -41.50 25.14
C THR A 319 24.12 -41.97 25.26
N ILE A 320 25.05 -41.30 24.58
CA ILE A 320 26.48 -41.64 24.62
C ILE A 320 27.05 -41.52 26.03
N LEU A 321 26.73 -40.45 26.75
CA LEU A 321 27.21 -40.24 28.11
C LEU A 321 26.61 -41.26 29.09
N ALA A 322 25.34 -41.64 28.92
CA ALA A 322 24.71 -42.70 29.70
C ALA A 322 25.41 -44.05 29.47
N MET A 323 25.70 -44.39 28.21
CA MET A 323 26.45 -45.60 27.85
C MET A 323 27.86 -45.58 28.44
N SER A 324 28.55 -44.44 28.37
CA SER A 324 29.90 -44.27 28.93
C SER A 324 29.93 -44.48 30.45
N ALA A 325 28.99 -43.89 31.19
CA ALA A 325 28.91 -44.10 32.64
C ALA A 325 28.62 -45.56 32.98
N VAL A 326 27.68 -46.22 32.30
CA VAL A 326 27.40 -47.65 32.52
C VAL A 326 28.63 -48.52 32.19
N PHE A 327 29.36 -48.18 31.14
CA PHE A 327 30.59 -48.88 30.76
C PHE A 327 31.65 -48.79 31.86
N HIS A 328 31.98 -47.57 32.28
CA HIS A 328 32.99 -47.34 33.32
C HIS A 328 32.57 -47.93 34.67
N GLN A 329 31.29 -47.82 35.03
CA GLN A 329 30.75 -48.44 36.24
C GLN A 329 31.02 -49.95 36.24
N LYS A 330 30.74 -50.64 35.12
CA LYS A 330 30.93 -52.09 35.01
C LYS A 330 32.40 -52.50 34.93
N SER A 331 33.26 -51.69 34.31
CA SER A 331 34.70 -51.99 34.25
C SER A 331 35.40 -51.78 35.58
N GLU A 332 35.01 -50.76 36.35
CA GLU A 332 35.58 -50.42 37.66
C GLU A 332 35.04 -51.33 38.78
N GLN A 333 33.78 -51.79 38.69
CA GLN A 333 33.16 -52.67 39.68
C GLN A 333 33.56 -54.14 39.57
N ARG A 334 34.29 -54.59 38.53
CA ARG A 334 34.80 -55.97 38.48
C ARG A 334 35.86 -56.17 39.56
N PRO A 335 35.59 -56.90 40.65
CA PRO A 335 36.63 -57.24 41.60
C PRO A 335 37.52 -58.30 40.96
N LEU A 336 38.82 -58.25 41.24
CA LEU A 336 39.62 -59.46 41.32
C LEU A 336 39.01 -60.32 42.44
N SER A 337 37.94 -61.06 42.15
CA SER A 337 37.34 -61.96 43.14
C SER A 337 38.28 -63.16 43.31
N PRO A 338 38.77 -63.43 44.54
CA PRO A 338 39.48 -64.67 44.79
C PRO A 338 38.45 -65.79 44.90
N GLY A 339 38.29 -66.58 43.83
CA GLY A 339 37.61 -67.87 43.89
C GLY A 339 36.33 -67.97 43.06
N ASN A 340 36.49 -68.43 41.82
CA ASN A 340 35.72 -69.53 41.24
C ASN A 340 36.48 -70.05 40.02
N SER A 341 37.35 -71.02 40.26
CA SER A 341 38.34 -71.57 39.32
C SER A 341 37.76 -72.41 38.17
N GLU A 342 36.48 -72.28 37.83
CA GLU A 342 35.84 -73.04 36.74
C GLU A 342 35.57 -72.21 35.48
N SER A 343 35.69 -70.89 35.54
CA SER A 343 35.57 -70.04 34.35
C SER A 343 36.96 -69.71 33.80
N LEU A 344 37.25 -70.18 32.58
CA LEU A 344 38.49 -69.90 31.84
C LEU A 344 38.75 -68.39 31.61
N THR A 345 37.76 -67.52 31.88
CA THR A 345 37.86 -66.07 31.73
C THR A 345 37.83 -65.31 33.07
N ALA A 346 37.66 -65.99 34.22
CA ALA A 346 37.52 -65.35 35.53
C ALA A 346 38.78 -64.61 36.01
N THR A 347 39.96 -64.97 35.50
CA THR A 347 41.25 -64.34 35.83
C THR A 347 41.76 -63.39 34.74
N ALA A 348 41.05 -63.25 33.61
CA ALA A 348 41.50 -62.45 32.49
C ALA A 348 41.32 -60.95 32.77
N ASN A 349 42.43 -60.23 32.85
CA ASN A 349 42.43 -58.78 33.00
C ASN A 349 42.17 -58.09 31.66
N TYR A 350 40.90 -57.75 31.41
CA TYR A 350 40.47 -57.04 30.20
C TYR A 350 40.72 -55.53 30.23
N SER A 351 41.34 -54.97 31.28
CA SER A 351 41.56 -53.52 31.39
C SER A 351 42.33 -52.96 30.19
N LYS A 352 43.34 -53.68 29.70
CA LYS A 352 44.10 -53.28 28.50
C LYS A 352 43.23 -53.21 27.24
N ALA A 353 42.36 -54.20 27.03
CA ALA A 353 41.44 -54.21 25.89
C ALA A 353 40.40 -53.08 25.99
N VAL A 354 39.91 -52.80 27.21
CA VAL A 354 39.02 -51.68 27.51
C VAL A 354 39.69 -50.34 27.18
N HIS A 355 40.94 -50.12 27.59
CA HIS A 355 41.68 -48.90 27.26
C HIS A 355 41.90 -48.75 25.75
N CYS A 356 42.31 -49.82 25.05
CA CYS A 356 42.46 -49.74 23.59
C CYS A 356 41.14 -49.39 22.87
N ILE A 357 40.00 -49.90 23.34
CA ILE A 357 38.70 -49.56 22.76
C ILE A 357 38.37 -48.08 23.02
N LEU A 358 38.62 -47.58 24.23
CA LEU A 358 38.42 -46.16 24.57
C LEU A 358 39.29 -45.23 23.73
N ASP A 359 40.57 -45.58 23.51
CA ASP A 359 41.48 -44.80 22.68
C ASP A 359 40.96 -44.68 21.24
N VAL A 360 40.46 -45.78 20.67
CA VAL A 360 39.86 -45.80 19.33
C VAL A 360 38.59 -44.93 19.29
N VAL A 361 37.72 -45.03 20.30
CA VAL A 361 36.51 -44.21 20.37
C VAL A 361 36.84 -42.72 20.46
N HIS A 362 37.82 -42.34 21.28
CA HIS A 362 38.28 -40.95 21.38
C HIS A 362 38.89 -40.44 20.06
N GLU A 363 39.65 -41.26 19.34
CA GLU A 363 40.19 -40.90 18.03
C GLU A 363 39.10 -40.70 16.98
N VAL A 364 38.08 -41.58 16.96
CA VAL A 364 36.92 -41.43 16.06
C VAL A 364 36.17 -40.14 16.35
N LEU A 365 35.90 -39.83 17.62
CA LEU A 365 35.25 -38.57 18.03
C LEU A 365 36.11 -37.35 17.69
N HIS A 366 37.43 -37.45 17.82
CA HIS A 366 38.36 -36.40 17.41
C HIS A 366 38.33 -36.17 15.88
N HIS A 367 38.31 -37.25 15.09
CA HIS A 367 38.20 -37.15 13.63
C HIS A 367 36.85 -36.57 13.19
N GLN A 368 35.76 -36.99 13.84
CA GLN A 368 34.43 -36.43 13.59
C GLN A 368 34.41 -34.92 13.82
N ARG A 369 34.92 -34.43 14.97
CA ARG A 369 35.04 -32.99 15.27
C ARG A 369 35.78 -32.23 14.17
N ARG A 370 36.89 -32.79 13.68
CA ARG A 370 37.69 -32.17 12.63
C ARG A 370 36.90 -32.06 11.32
N LEU A 371 36.17 -33.11 10.94
CA LEU A 371 35.33 -33.10 9.74
C LEU A 371 34.18 -32.10 9.86
N GLU A 372 33.52 -32.04 11.02
CA GLU A 372 32.45 -31.08 11.32
C GLU A 372 32.95 -29.64 11.18
N SER A 373 34.11 -29.33 11.76
CA SER A 373 34.76 -28.01 11.66
C SER A 373 35.09 -27.63 10.21
N ILE A 374 35.67 -28.55 9.45
CA ILE A 374 35.96 -28.33 8.02
C ILE A 374 34.67 -28.09 7.22
N TRP A 375 33.62 -28.86 7.51
CA TRP A 375 32.33 -28.73 6.85
C TRP A 375 31.69 -27.38 7.13
N GLN A 376 31.64 -26.94 8.39
CA GLN A 376 31.12 -25.62 8.78
C GLN A 376 31.88 -24.49 8.09
N HIS A 377 33.22 -24.54 8.08
CA HIS A 377 34.03 -23.54 7.38
C HIS A 377 33.75 -23.49 5.87
N ARG A 378 33.53 -24.64 5.23
CA ARG A 378 33.13 -24.71 3.83
C ARG A 378 31.72 -24.16 3.60
N LYS A 379 30.77 -24.46 4.48
CA LYS A 379 29.39 -23.96 4.43
C LYS A 379 29.35 -22.43 4.50
N VAL A 380 30.05 -21.82 5.45
CA VAL A 380 30.14 -20.36 5.59
C VAL A 380 30.73 -19.72 4.34
N ARG A 381 31.85 -20.24 3.83
CA ARG A 381 32.46 -19.71 2.59
C ARG A 381 31.56 -19.85 1.38
N LEU A 382 30.80 -20.94 1.27
CA LEU A 382 29.82 -21.10 0.19
C LEU A 382 28.70 -20.07 0.30
N HIS A 383 28.18 -19.84 1.51
CA HIS A 383 27.13 -18.86 1.76
C HIS A 383 27.58 -17.43 1.41
N GLN A 384 28.79 -17.04 1.82
CA GLN A 384 29.40 -15.76 1.45
C GLN A 384 29.55 -15.61 -0.08
N ARG A 385 29.99 -16.66 -0.77
CA ARG A 385 30.10 -16.64 -2.24
C ARG A 385 28.74 -16.51 -2.93
N LEU A 386 27.72 -17.16 -2.40
CA LEU A 386 26.35 -17.07 -2.93
C LEU A 386 25.77 -15.67 -2.72
N GLN A 387 25.94 -15.06 -1.54
CA GLN A 387 25.53 -13.68 -1.28
C GLN A 387 26.20 -12.69 -2.24
N LEU A 388 27.50 -12.85 -2.50
CA LEU A 388 28.23 -12.02 -3.47
C LEU A 388 27.73 -12.18 -4.92
N CYS A 389 27.29 -13.39 -5.31
CA CYS A 389 26.74 -13.62 -6.65
C CYS A 389 25.36 -12.99 -6.83
N VAL A 390 24.51 -13.02 -5.78
CA VAL A 390 23.19 -12.38 -5.81
C VAL A 390 23.34 -10.87 -5.93
N PHE A 391 24.29 -10.27 -5.20
CA PHE A 391 24.58 -8.83 -5.28
C PHE A 391 25.18 -8.36 -6.62
N GLN A 392 25.64 -9.28 -7.47
CA GLN A 392 26.15 -8.97 -8.82
C GLN A 392 25.08 -9.11 -9.91
N GLN A 393 23.89 -9.61 -9.57
CA GLN A 393 22.77 -9.79 -10.51
C GLN A 393 21.65 -8.75 -10.37
N ASP A 394 21.64 -8.01 -9.24
CA ASP A 394 20.89 -6.76 -9.06
C ASP A 394 21.75 -5.56 -9.46
#